data_AF-A0A4W6EVW8-F1
#
_entry.id   AF-A0A4W6EVW8-F1
#
_cell.length_a   1.000
_cell.length_b   1.000
_cell.length_c   1.000
_cell.angle_alpha   90.00
_cell.angle_beta   90.00
_cell.angle_gamma   90.00
#
_symmetry.space_group_name_H-M   'P 1'
#
loop_
_entity.id
_entity.type
_entity.pdbx_description
1 polymer ?
#
loop_
_entity_poly.entity_id
_entity_poly.type
_entity_poly.pdbx_seq_one_letter_code
_entity_poly.pdbx_strand_id
1 'polypeptide(L)'
;NQTHGFLSSVASQKDGALSRAERGEVTLTQMIPVFEEECVKEAQARGVTLPSDWSVRGLLEKLREAMMDVQPAVLKTAARLHRSGILTAVLANHWLDDSAAADSPACLLSQLGGHFDLVLQSCRSGHRVPEPAMFSSALQHLGVTSQQAVWLDADEEGVKAAEAAGMEAILVQNLDAALDKLAVSTGVQVETSPQAGTSPPPACSPDEVSHGFVTIRPGVKTHYVEMGSGPPVLLCHGFPESWYSWRYQIPALAAAGFRVLALDMKGYGESTAPPDIEEYSQEQLCKDLITFLDKMSIPRVTLVGHDWGGALVWNMAQCFPERVRAVASLNTPWFLVDPSVPAVEKLKALPIFDYQIYFQKPGVAEAEMEKNLERTFKIFFFSSSETVRGLFVGLPEEIPMSSMLTEADLQYYISQYKENGFRRPLNWYRNMEANSKWTCSQPSRKLLMPALMVTAGKDPVLLPVLSKGMEDVIPNLSRGHIEECGHWTQMDQPEQTNNILISWLKETHKKTGGVSVAPKL
;
A
#
# COMPACT_ATOMS: atom_id res chain seq x y z
N ASN A 1 -32.70 21.18 -27.28
CA ASN A 1 -33.07 19.78 -27.56
C ASN A 1 -32.29 19.08 -28.68
N GLN A 2 -31.54 19.76 -29.57
CA GLN A 2 -30.80 19.09 -30.67
C GLN A 2 -29.39 18.58 -30.30
N THR A 3 -28.84 18.95 -29.14
CA THR A 3 -27.48 18.56 -28.69
C THR A 3 -27.45 17.35 -27.77
N HIS A 4 -28.60 16.93 -27.21
CA HIS A 4 -28.65 15.76 -26.33
C HIS A 4 -28.40 14.48 -27.13
N GLY A 5 -27.43 13.67 -26.69
CA GLY A 5 -27.13 12.39 -27.33
C GLY A 5 -26.34 12.46 -28.64
N PHE A 6 -25.74 13.60 -28.99
CA PHE A 6 -24.85 13.70 -30.17
C PHE A 6 -23.71 12.69 -30.11
N LEU A 7 -22.86 12.77 -29.07
CA LEU A 7 -21.74 11.84 -28.90
C LEU A 7 -22.20 10.40 -28.70
N SER A 8 -23.28 10.20 -27.95
CA SER A 8 -23.87 8.86 -27.72
C SER A 8 -24.28 8.19 -29.04
N SER A 9 -24.86 8.94 -29.98
CA SER A 9 -25.27 8.41 -31.28
C SER A 9 -24.11 8.03 -32.20
N VAL A 10 -22.95 8.68 -32.07
CA VAL A 10 -21.76 8.32 -32.84
C VAL A 10 -21.04 7.15 -32.17
N ALA A 11 -20.91 7.21 -30.83
CA ALA A 11 -20.28 6.18 -30.01
C ALA A 11 -21.00 4.83 -30.05
N SER A 12 -22.32 4.80 -30.23
CA SER A 12 -23.11 3.57 -30.28
C SER A 12 -23.18 2.90 -31.66
N GLN A 13 -22.54 3.48 -32.68
CA GLN A 13 -22.52 2.87 -34.02
C GLN A 13 -21.80 1.53 -33.96
N LYS A 14 -22.51 0.46 -34.34
CA LYS A 14 -22.04 -0.93 -34.23
C LYS A 14 -20.67 -1.16 -34.88
N ASP A 15 -20.46 -0.57 -36.05
CA ASP A 15 -19.24 -0.66 -36.86
C ASP A 15 -18.46 0.67 -36.89
N GLY A 16 -18.80 1.62 -36.00
CA GLY A 16 -18.13 2.91 -35.88
C GLY A 16 -16.74 2.78 -35.27
N ALA A 17 -15.93 3.83 -35.41
CA ALA A 17 -14.53 3.84 -35.00
C ALA A 17 -14.33 3.43 -33.53
N LEU A 18 -15.16 3.95 -32.62
CA LEU A 18 -15.09 3.64 -31.19
C LEU A 18 -15.39 2.17 -30.91
N SER A 19 -16.48 1.63 -31.47
CA SER A 19 -16.85 0.21 -31.29
C SER A 19 -15.76 -0.73 -31.80
N ARG A 20 -15.12 -0.41 -32.93
CA ARG A 20 -14.01 -1.19 -33.48
C ARG A 20 -12.76 -1.12 -32.60
N ALA A 21 -12.45 0.05 -32.05
CA ALA A 21 -11.35 0.22 -31.11
C ALA A 21 -11.60 -0.54 -29.80
N GLU A 22 -12.83 -0.50 -29.30
CA GLU A 22 -13.24 -1.25 -28.10
C GLU A 22 -13.21 -2.76 -28.32
N ARG A 23 -13.34 -3.27 -29.56
CA ARG A 23 -13.09 -4.68 -29.88
C ARG A 23 -11.62 -5.01 -30.17
N GLY A 24 -10.73 -4.01 -30.11
CA GLY A 24 -9.31 -4.19 -30.37
C GLY A 24 -8.95 -4.34 -31.85
N GLU A 25 -9.86 -4.02 -32.76
CA GLU A 25 -9.61 -4.09 -34.21
C GLU A 25 -8.68 -2.96 -34.70
N VAL A 26 -8.66 -1.84 -33.98
CA VAL A 26 -7.83 -0.66 -34.26
C VAL A 26 -7.25 -0.08 -32.98
N THR A 27 -6.11 0.59 -33.08
CA THR A 27 -5.50 1.29 -31.93
C THR A 27 -6.10 2.68 -31.71
N LEU A 28 -5.82 3.29 -30.55
CA LEU A 28 -6.23 4.66 -30.23
C LEU A 28 -5.78 5.65 -31.32
N THR A 29 -4.52 5.58 -31.76
CA THR A 29 -3.99 6.46 -32.81
C THR A 29 -4.70 6.28 -34.15
N GLN A 30 -5.12 5.05 -34.48
CA GLN A 30 -5.91 4.76 -35.68
C GLN A 30 -7.37 5.19 -35.56
N MET A 31 -7.96 5.08 -34.37
CA MET A 31 -9.36 5.40 -34.09
C MET A 31 -9.64 6.90 -34.19
N ILE A 32 -8.77 7.74 -33.61
CA ILE A 32 -8.99 9.20 -33.48
C ILE A 32 -9.44 9.88 -34.79
N PRO A 33 -8.69 9.78 -35.91
CA PRO A 33 -9.08 10.49 -37.13
C PRO A 33 -10.40 10.00 -37.72
N VAL A 34 -10.69 8.70 -37.61
CA VAL A 34 -11.94 8.13 -38.14
C VAL A 34 -13.14 8.57 -37.29
N PHE A 35 -13.01 8.56 -35.96
CA PHE A 35 -14.06 9.02 -35.06
C PHE A 35 -14.33 10.52 -35.21
N GLU A 36 -13.30 11.30 -35.56
CA GLU A 36 -13.41 12.72 -35.83
C GLU A 36 -14.24 12.99 -37.09
N GLU A 37 -13.98 12.23 -38.17
CA GLU A 37 -14.81 12.27 -39.38
C GLU A 37 -16.26 11.86 -39.13
N GLU A 38 -16.50 10.81 -38.33
CA GLU A 38 -17.84 10.35 -37.95
C GLU A 38 -18.62 11.43 -37.20
N CYS A 39 -17.97 12.12 -36.26
CA CYS A 39 -18.55 13.25 -35.54
C CYS A 39 -18.86 14.44 -36.47
N VAL A 40 -17.96 14.77 -37.41
CA VAL A 40 -18.20 15.85 -38.38
C VAL A 40 -19.41 15.53 -39.27
N LYS A 41 -19.53 14.28 -39.74
CA LYS A 41 -20.69 13.82 -40.54
C LYS A 41 -21.99 13.91 -39.75
N GLU A 42 -21.99 13.46 -38.49
CA GLU A 42 -23.17 13.54 -37.62
C GLU A 42 -23.55 15.01 -37.32
N ALA A 43 -22.56 15.88 -37.13
CA ALA A 43 -22.81 17.30 -36.87
C ALA A 43 -23.48 17.96 -38.08
N GLN A 44 -23.00 17.66 -39.29
CA GLN A 44 -23.64 18.10 -40.53
C GLN A 44 -25.07 17.56 -40.66
N ALA A 45 -25.28 16.27 -40.38
CA ALA A 45 -26.61 15.65 -40.45
C ALA A 45 -27.62 16.28 -39.49
N ARG A 46 -27.17 16.73 -38.30
CA ARG A 46 -28.01 17.39 -37.29
C ARG A 46 -28.08 18.91 -37.43
N GLY A 47 -27.34 19.51 -38.38
CA GLY A 47 -27.24 20.96 -38.52
C GLY A 47 -26.55 21.65 -37.33
N VAL A 48 -25.66 20.94 -36.63
CA VAL A 48 -24.90 21.45 -35.49
C VAL A 48 -23.51 21.88 -35.96
N THR A 49 -23.04 23.04 -35.50
CA THR A 49 -21.67 23.51 -35.78
C THR A 49 -20.75 23.12 -34.61
N LEU A 50 -19.67 22.42 -34.90
CA LEU A 50 -18.64 22.08 -33.91
C LEU A 50 -17.77 23.31 -33.60
N PRO A 51 -17.31 23.49 -32.35
CA PRO A 51 -16.34 24.54 -31.99
C PRO A 51 -15.05 24.47 -32.82
N SER A 52 -14.38 25.62 -33.01
CA SER A 52 -13.14 25.70 -33.81
C SER A 52 -11.95 24.94 -33.21
N ASP A 53 -11.97 24.73 -31.90
CA ASP A 53 -10.97 24.01 -31.11
C ASP A 53 -11.40 22.56 -30.80
N TRP A 54 -12.53 22.12 -31.36
CA TRP A 54 -13.04 20.77 -31.13
C TRP A 54 -12.12 19.73 -31.75
N SER A 55 -11.77 18.70 -30.97
CA SER A 55 -11.07 17.52 -31.45
C SER A 55 -11.47 16.28 -30.65
N VAL A 56 -11.43 15.12 -31.31
CA VAL A 56 -11.63 13.83 -30.63
C VAL A 56 -10.55 13.61 -29.57
N ARG A 57 -9.30 14.02 -29.84
CA ARG A 57 -8.21 13.88 -28.88
C ARG A 57 -8.50 14.61 -27.56
N GLY A 58 -8.93 15.87 -27.63
CA GLY A 58 -9.28 16.63 -26.43
C GLY A 58 -10.49 16.08 -25.67
N LEU A 59 -11.45 15.46 -26.38
CA LEU A 59 -12.57 14.74 -25.76
C LEU A 59 -12.09 13.50 -25.00
N LEU A 60 -11.24 12.67 -25.63
CA LEU A 60 -10.71 11.45 -25.04
C LEU A 60 -9.77 11.74 -23.87
N GLU A 61 -9.02 12.84 -23.89
CA GLU A 61 -8.21 13.28 -22.75
C GLU A 61 -9.07 13.63 -21.53
N LYS A 62 -10.18 14.35 -21.72
CA LYS A 62 -11.14 14.64 -20.64
C LYS A 62 -11.82 13.37 -20.12
N LEU A 63 -12.19 12.45 -21.01
CA LEU A 63 -12.73 11.15 -20.62
C LEU A 63 -11.71 10.35 -19.82
N ARG A 64 -10.44 10.34 -20.24
CA ARG A 64 -9.35 9.68 -19.52
C ARG A 64 -9.17 10.27 -18.12
N GLU A 65 -9.16 11.60 -17.98
CA GLU A 65 -9.09 12.25 -16.67
C GLU A 65 -10.26 11.85 -15.75
N ALA A 66 -11.47 11.76 -16.29
CA ALA A 66 -12.63 11.28 -15.55
C ALA A 66 -12.56 9.79 -15.20
N MET A 67 -12.07 8.94 -16.11
CA MET A 67 -11.86 7.50 -15.87
C MET A 67 -10.83 7.22 -14.79
N MET A 68 -9.87 8.12 -14.60
CA MET A 68 -8.87 8.01 -13.53
C MET A 68 -9.43 8.28 -12.13
N ASP A 69 -10.64 8.83 -12.02
CA ASP A 69 -11.31 9.09 -10.74
C ASP A 69 -12.06 7.85 -10.24
N VAL A 70 -11.31 6.89 -9.69
CA VAL A 70 -11.88 5.65 -9.15
C VAL A 70 -12.60 5.92 -7.83
N GLN A 71 -13.90 5.62 -7.80
CA GLN A 71 -14.74 5.83 -6.62
C GLN A 71 -14.28 4.90 -5.46
N PRO A 72 -13.80 5.45 -4.32
CA PRO A 72 -13.29 4.64 -3.21
C PRO A 72 -14.32 3.66 -2.64
N ALA A 73 -15.61 4.03 -2.67
CA ALA A 73 -16.71 3.17 -2.21
C ALA A 73 -16.80 1.87 -3.03
N VAL A 74 -16.54 1.92 -4.33
CA VAL A 74 -16.56 0.73 -5.21
C VAL A 74 -15.42 -0.21 -4.86
N LEU A 75 -14.18 0.32 -4.71
CA LEU A 75 -13.02 -0.50 -4.33
C LEU A 75 -13.18 -1.13 -2.94
N LYS A 76 -13.71 -0.36 -1.98
CA LYS A 76 -14.00 -0.87 -0.63
C LYS A 76 -15.05 -1.98 -0.66
N THR A 77 -16.08 -1.82 -1.49
CA THR A 77 -17.13 -2.84 -1.68
C THR A 77 -16.56 -4.11 -2.31
N ALA A 78 -15.79 -3.99 -3.40
CA ALA A 78 -15.14 -5.12 -4.04
C ALA A 78 -14.26 -5.91 -3.05
N ALA A 79 -13.43 -5.22 -2.27
CA ALA A 79 -12.60 -5.83 -1.25
C ALA A 79 -13.40 -6.51 -0.11
N ARG A 80 -14.61 -6.02 0.21
CA ARG A 80 -15.51 -6.68 1.18
C ARG A 80 -16.10 -7.96 0.58
N LEU A 81 -16.63 -7.89 -0.64
CA LEU A 81 -17.19 -9.04 -1.35
C LEU A 81 -16.15 -10.16 -1.49
N HIS A 82 -14.95 -9.81 -1.94
CA HIS A 82 -13.83 -10.75 -2.09
C HIS A 82 -13.50 -11.45 -0.77
N ARG A 83 -13.42 -10.71 0.35
CA ARG A 83 -13.20 -11.29 1.70
C ARG A 83 -14.34 -12.18 2.18
N SER A 84 -15.56 -11.96 1.69
CA SER A 84 -16.71 -12.83 1.95
C SER A 84 -16.76 -14.05 1.01
N GLY A 85 -15.74 -14.26 0.17
CA GLY A 85 -15.67 -15.37 -0.77
C GLY A 85 -16.46 -15.15 -2.06
N ILE A 86 -16.90 -13.93 -2.34
CA ILE A 86 -17.61 -13.57 -3.57
C ILE A 86 -16.59 -13.10 -4.60
N LEU A 87 -16.57 -13.76 -5.76
CA LEU A 87 -15.74 -13.36 -6.89
C LEU A 87 -16.22 -12.03 -7.48
N THR A 88 -15.28 -11.16 -7.81
CA THR A 88 -15.53 -9.80 -8.29
C THR A 88 -14.86 -9.58 -9.64
N ALA A 89 -15.52 -8.85 -10.54
CA ALA A 89 -14.96 -8.55 -11.85
C ALA A 89 -15.29 -7.15 -12.34
N VAL A 90 -14.39 -6.60 -13.15
CA VAL A 90 -14.60 -5.38 -13.95
C VAL A 90 -14.62 -5.78 -15.42
N LEU A 91 -15.71 -5.46 -16.12
CA LEU A 91 -15.82 -5.59 -17.57
C LEU A 91 -15.66 -4.18 -18.14
N ALA A 92 -14.49 -3.88 -18.69
CA ALA A 92 -14.14 -2.55 -19.15
C ALA A 92 -14.20 -2.48 -20.69
N ASN A 93 -15.13 -1.67 -21.21
CA ASN A 93 -15.06 -1.21 -22.59
C ASN A 93 -13.82 -0.30 -22.71
N HIS A 94 -12.78 -0.82 -23.35
CA HIS A 94 -11.48 -0.18 -23.44
C HIS A 94 -10.84 -0.46 -24.79
N TRP A 95 -9.89 0.38 -25.20
CA TRP A 95 -9.18 0.29 -26.48
C TRP A 95 -7.68 0.10 -26.26
N LEU A 96 -6.95 -0.27 -27.32
CA LEU A 96 -5.49 -0.36 -27.28
C LEU A 96 -4.88 1.04 -27.38
N ASP A 97 -4.39 1.58 -26.26
CA ASP A 97 -3.68 2.86 -26.21
C ASP A 97 -2.21 2.69 -26.65
N ASP A 98 -1.90 3.16 -27.85
CA ASP A 98 -0.56 3.18 -28.46
C ASP A 98 0.10 4.57 -28.40
N SER A 99 -0.41 5.46 -27.55
CA SER A 99 0.13 6.81 -27.38
C SER A 99 1.31 6.85 -26.39
N ALA A 100 2.09 7.93 -26.46
CA ALA A 100 3.16 8.19 -25.48
C ALA A 100 2.65 8.42 -24.04
N ALA A 101 1.33 8.51 -23.83
CA ALA A 101 0.69 8.71 -22.53
C ALA A 101 0.04 7.43 -21.96
N ALA A 102 0.33 6.26 -22.55
CA ALA A 102 -0.28 4.97 -22.20
C ALA A 102 0.03 4.48 -20.76
N ASP A 103 1.00 5.08 -20.06
CA ASP A 103 1.36 4.71 -18.69
C ASP A 103 0.19 4.90 -17.70
N SER A 104 -0.67 5.91 -17.90
CA SER A 104 -1.75 6.22 -16.93
C SER A 104 -2.92 5.22 -16.99
N PRO A 105 -3.49 4.87 -18.17
CA PRO A 105 -4.51 3.83 -18.25
C PRO A 105 -4.00 2.44 -17.83
N ALA A 106 -2.75 2.11 -18.14
CA ALA A 106 -2.12 0.87 -17.70
C ALA A 106 -2.01 0.79 -16.17
N CYS A 107 -1.67 1.90 -15.51
CA CYS A 107 -1.63 1.99 -14.05
C CYS A 107 -3.02 1.76 -13.43
N LEU A 108 -4.08 2.33 -14.01
CA LEU A 108 -5.46 2.13 -13.53
C LEU A 108 -5.87 0.66 -13.63
N LEU A 109 -5.64 0.03 -14.79
CA LEU A 109 -5.98 -1.38 -15.00
C LEU A 109 -5.18 -2.30 -14.06
N SER A 110 -3.91 -1.99 -13.81
CA SER A 110 -3.10 -2.69 -12.81
C SER A 110 -3.64 -2.50 -11.39
N GLN A 111 -4.11 -1.30 -11.05
CA GLN A 111 -4.71 -1.03 -9.75
C GLN A 111 -6.01 -1.83 -9.59
N LEU A 112 -6.89 -1.83 -10.59
CA LEU A 112 -8.12 -2.63 -10.58
C LEU A 112 -7.81 -4.14 -10.47
N GLY A 113 -6.77 -4.62 -11.15
CA GLY A 113 -6.34 -6.02 -11.04
C GLY A 113 -5.92 -6.44 -9.63
N GLY A 114 -5.55 -5.50 -8.75
CA GLY A 114 -5.27 -5.77 -7.34
C GLY A 114 -6.49 -5.78 -6.43
N HIS A 115 -7.68 -5.41 -6.93
CA HIS A 115 -8.92 -5.35 -6.15
C HIS A 115 -10.01 -6.32 -6.64
N PHE A 116 -9.87 -6.85 -7.85
CA PHE A 116 -10.87 -7.67 -8.52
C PHE A 116 -10.23 -8.98 -9.01
N ASP A 117 -10.97 -10.08 -8.90
CA ASP A 117 -10.54 -11.40 -9.37
C ASP A 117 -10.36 -11.45 -10.90
N LEU A 118 -11.09 -10.59 -11.63
CA LEU A 118 -10.99 -10.46 -13.07
C LEU A 118 -11.14 -9.01 -13.53
N VAL A 119 -10.22 -8.54 -14.37
CA VAL A 119 -10.37 -7.31 -15.16
C VAL A 119 -10.38 -7.67 -16.63
N LEU A 120 -11.57 -7.76 -17.22
CA LEU A 120 -11.76 -8.14 -18.61
C LEU A 120 -11.85 -6.90 -19.49
N GLN A 121 -10.85 -6.71 -20.34
CA GLN A 121 -10.77 -5.58 -21.28
C GLN A 121 -11.39 -5.98 -22.63
N SER A 122 -12.34 -5.18 -23.12
CA SER A 122 -13.04 -5.47 -24.38
C SER A 122 -12.09 -5.58 -25.59
N CYS A 123 -11.04 -4.75 -25.64
CA CYS A 123 -10.06 -4.79 -26.73
C CYS A 123 -9.18 -6.04 -26.74
N ARG A 124 -9.19 -6.81 -25.64
CA ARG A 124 -8.45 -8.07 -25.51
C ARG A 124 -9.37 -9.27 -25.72
N SER A 125 -10.62 -9.19 -25.28
CA SER A 125 -11.61 -10.24 -25.46
C SER A 125 -12.26 -10.22 -26.85
N GLY A 126 -12.21 -9.08 -27.56
CA GLY A 126 -12.89 -8.87 -28.83
C GLY A 126 -14.39 -8.60 -28.70
N HIS A 127 -14.90 -8.47 -27.47
CA HIS A 127 -16.30 -8.26 -27.15
C HIS A 127 -16.47 -7.09 -26.19
N ARG A 128 -17.51 -6.29 -26.37
CA ARG A 128 -17.80 -5.12 -25.53
C ARG A 128 -19.15 -5.26 -24.84
N VAL A 129 -19.38 -4.58 -23.73
CA VAL A 129 -20.74 -4.36 -23.23
C VAL A 129 -21.45 -3.44 -24.24
N PRO A 130 -22.71 -3.71 -24.66
CA PRO A 130 -23.68 -4.68 -24.13
C PRO A 130 -23.77 -6.03 -24.89
N GLU A 131 -22.70 -6.49 -25.55
CA GLU A 131 -22.73 -7.77 -26.29
C GLU A 131 -22.77 -8.97 -25.33
N PRO A 132 -23.68 -9.94 -25.55
CA PRO A 132 -23.81 -11.14 -24.70
C PRO A 132 -22.51 -11.95 -24.53
N ALA A 133 -21.63 -11.90 -25.53
CA ALA A 133 -20.35 -12.59 -25.52
C ALA A 133 -19.37 -12.04 -24.47
N MET A 134 -19.47 -10.77 -24.11
CA MET A 134 -18.64 -10.16 -23.06
C MET A 134 -18.98 -10.74 -21.69
N PHE A 135 -20.27 -10.80 -21.35
CA PHE A 135 -20.75 -11.43 -20.11
C PHE A 135 -20.41 -12.92 -20.06
N SER A 136 -20.65 -13.65 -21.16
CA SER A 136 -20.36 -15.09 -21.24
C SER A 136 -18.87 -15.37 -21.01
N SER A 137 -17.99 -14.54 -21.58
CA SER A 137 -16.54 -14.64 -21.38
C SER A 137 -16.14 -14.43 -19.92
N ALA A 138 -16.71 -13.42 -19.25
CA ALA A 138 -16.42 -13.15 -17.85
C ALA A 138 -16.88 -14.30 -16.93
N LEU A 139 -18.11 -14.78 -17.12
CA LEU A 139 -18.67 -15.91 -16.36
C LEU A 139 -17.81 -17.18 -16.52
N GLN A 140 -17.33 -17.46 -17.74
CA GLN A 140 -16.45 -18.59 -18.02
C GLN A 140 -15.09 -18.46 -17.31
N HIS A 141 -14.47 -17.27 -17.30
CA HIS A 141 -13.20 -17.04 -16.61
C HIS A 141 -13.32 -17.21 -15.10
N LEU A 142 -14.44 -16.77 -14.52
CA LEU A 142 -14.73 -16.90 -13.09
C LEU A 142 -15.25 -18.28 -12.69
N GLY A 143 -15.67 -19.11 -13.65
CA GLY A 143 -16.22 -20.45 -13.37
C GLY A 143 -17.58 -20.42 -12.68
N VAL A 144 -18.41 -19.41 -12.95
CA VAL A 144 -19.75 -19.24 -12.36
C VAL A 144 -20.85 -19.22 -13.42
N THR A 145 -22.10 -19.51 -13.04
CA THR A 145 -23.24 -19.42 -13.96
C THR A 145 -23.87 -18.02 -13.95
N SER A 146 -24.67 -17.67 -14.96
CA SER A 146 -25.33 -16.36 -15.01
C SER A 146 -26.28 -16.13 -13.83
N GLN A 147 -26.94 -17.17 -13.32
CA GLN A 147 -27.83 -17.09 -12.16
C GLN A 147 -27.10 -16.80 -10.84
N GLN A 148 -25.76 -16.96 -10.81
CA GLN A 148 -24.93 -16.68 -9.64
C GLN A 148 -24.29 -15.28 -9.70
N ALA A 149 -24.56 -14.50 -10.75
CA ALA A 149 -23.87 -13.25 -11.01
C ALA A 149 -24.83 -12.06 -10.94
N VAL A 150 -24.32 -10.97 -10.34
CA VAL A 150 -24.99 -9.66 -10.27
C VAL A 150 -24.16 -8.66 -11.08
N TRP A 151 -24.78 -7.98 -12.03
CA TRP A 151 -24.17 -6.95 -12.88
C TRP A 151 -24.54 -5.54 -12.39
N LEU A 152 -23.57 -4.63 -12.37
CA LEU A 152 -23.78 -3.23 -12.01
C LEU A 152 -23.31 -2.36 -13.17
N ASP A 153 -24.18 -1.50 -13.68
CA ASP A 153 -23.87 -0.62 -14.81
C ASP A 153 -24.59 0.72 -14.69
N ALA A 154 -23.94 1.78 -15.15
CA ALA A 154 -24.59 3.08 -15.30
C ALA A 154 -25.39 3.17 -16.62
N ASP A 155 -25.12 2.28 -17.59
CA ASP A 155 -25.80 2.23 -18.87
C ASP A 155 -26.99 1.26 -18.86
N GLU A 156 -28.17 1.74 -19.24
CA GLU A 156 -29.38 0.93 -19.37
C GLU A 156 -29.25 -0.19 -20.39
N GLU A 157 -28.47 0.01 -21.47
CA GLU A 157 -28.27 -1.03 -22.48
C GLU A 157 -27.46 -2.20 -21.91
N GLY A 158 -26.45 -1.89 -21.08
CA GLY A 158 -25.66 -2.90 -20.37
C GLY A 158 -26.49 -3.71 -19.39
N VAL A 159 -27.35 -3.05 -18.61
CA VAL A 159 -28.29 -3.71 -17.69
C VAL A 159 -29.24 -4.65 -18.44
N LYS A 160 -29.91 -4.17 -19.50
CA LYS A 160 -30.84 -4.98 -20.29
C LYS A 160 -30.15 -6.20 -20.92
N ALA A 161 -28.91 -6.05 -21.36
CA ALA A 161 -28.16 -7.16 -21.93
C ALA A 161 -27.74 -8.20 -20.88
N ALA A 162 -27.36 -7.78 -19.68
CA ALA A 162 -27.08 -8.70 -18.57
C ALA A 162 -28.34 -9.46 -18.13
N GLU A 163 -29.50 -8.79 -18.03
CA GLU A 163 -30.78 -9.43 -17.75
C GLU A 163 -31.14 -10.46 -18.85
N ALA A 164 -30.95 -10.11 -20.12
CA ALA A 164 -31.16 -11.02 -21.24
C ALA A 164 -30.21 -12.22 -21.24
N ALA A 165 -29.02 -12.07 -20.65
CA ALA A 165 -28.06 -13.16 -20.40
C ALA A 165 -28.40 -14.01 -19.16
N GLY A 166 -29.47 -13.66 -18.43
CA GLY A 166 -29.95 -14.39 -17.26
C GLY A 166 -29.22 -14.04 -15.96
N MET A 167 -28.56 -12.89 -15.91
CA MET A 167 -27.94 -12.34 -14.69
C MET A 167 -28.93 -11.45 -13.94
N GLU A 168 -28.74 -11.31 -12.63
CA GLU A 168 -29.33 -10.18 -11.91
C GLU A 168 -28.58 -8.90 -12.32
N ALA A 169 -29.28 -7.77 -12.50
CA ALA A 169 -28.64 -6.53 -12.90
C ALA A 169 -29.19 -5.32 -12.15
N ILE A 170 -28.32 -4.37 -11.83
CA ILE A 170 -28.61 -3.17 -11.05
C ILE A 170 -28.16 -1.95 -11.85
N LEU A 171 -29.12 -1.10 -12.24
CA LEU A 171 -28.84 0.20 -12.85
C LEU A 171 -28.33 1.20 -11.79
N VAL A 172 -27.14 1.72 -12.01
CA VAL A 172 -26.44 2.67 -11.14
C VAL A 172 -26.81 4.11 -11.52
N GLN A 173 -27.93 4.60 -10.98
CA GLN A 173 -28.30 6.02 -11.06
C GLN A 173 -27.74 6.84 -9.89
N ASN A 174 -27.66 6.20 -8.72
CA ASN A 174 -27.06 6.71 -7.50
C ASN A 174 -26.23 5.58 -6.91
N LEU A 175 -24.95 5.86 -6.63
CA LEU A 175 -24.01 4.83 -6.19
C LEU A 175 -24.43 4.20 -4.87
N ASP A 176 -24.81 4.99 -3.87
CA ASP A 176 -25.19 4.48 -2.54
C ASP A 176 -26.40 3.54 -2.64
N ALA A 177 -27.45 3.96 -3.37
CA ALA A 177 -28.64 3.13 -3.57
C ALA A 177 -28.35 1.84 -4.38
N ALA A 178 -27.38 1.87 -5.30
CA ALA A 178 -26.97 0.67 -6.04
C ALA A 178 -26.18 -0.29 -5.14
N LEU A 179 -25.30 0.24 -4.29
CA LEU A 179 -24.55 -0.53 -3.30
C LEU A 179 -25.47 -1.16 -2.23
N ASP A 180 -26.52 -0.45 -1.80
CA ASP A 180 -27.54 -1.01 -0.90
C ASP A 180 -28.28 -2.20 -1.54
N LYS A 181 -28.65 -2.08 -2.82
CA LYS A 181 -29.26 -3.20 -3.56
C LYS A 181 -28.30 -4.37 -3.68
N LEU A 182 -27.04 -4.10 -4.01
CA LEU A 182 -26.00 -5.13 -4.07
C LEU A 182 -25.83 -5.85 -2.73
N ALA A 183 -25.91 -5.12 -1.61
CA ALA A 183 -25.85 -5.70 -0.28
C ALA A 183 -27.00 -6.68 -0.02
N VAL A 184 -28.21 -6.35 -0.47
CA VAL A 184 -29.38 -7.23 -0.37
C VAL A 184 -29.18 -8.50 -1.21
N SER A 185 -28.70 -8.37 -2.45
CA SER A 185 -28.52 -9.51 -3.36
C SER A 185 -27.39 -10.44 -2.94
N THR A 186 -26.29 -9.89 -2.41
CA THR A 186 -25.11 -10.66 -1.97
C THR A 186 -25.19 -11.15 -0.53
N GLY A 187 -26.07 -10.56 0.29
CA GLY A 187 -26.10 -10.79 1.74
C GLY A 187 -24.92 -10.19 2.50
N VAL A 188 -24.05 -9.43 1.84
CA VAL A 188 -22.87 -8.77 2.43
C VAL A 188 -23.21 -7.31 2.70
N GLN A 189 -23.11 -6.86 3.94
CA GLN A 189 -23.36 -5.47 4.32
C GLN A 189 -22.36 -4.52 3.63
N VAL A 190 -22.85 -3.73 2.69
CA VAL A 190 -22.09 -2.66 2.02
C VAL A 190 -22.39 -1.34 2.74
N GLU A 191 -21.66 -1.04 3.81
CA GLU A 191 -21.91 0.19 4.57
C GLU A 191 -21.37 1.40 3.82
N THR A 192 -22.26 2.33 3.47
CA THR A 192 -21.95 3.64 2.88
C THR A 192 -21.72 4.73 3.94
N SER A 193 -21.90 4.41 5.23
CA SER A 193 -21.82 5.38 6.34
C SER A 193 -20.40 5.51 6.95
N PRO A 194 -19.91 6.74 7.25
CA PRO A 194 -18.55 6.97 7.77
C PRO A 194 -18.26 6.45 9.20
N GLN A 195 -19.24 5.87 9.91
CA GLN A 195 -19.17 5.67 11.37
C GLN A 195 -19.36 4.22 11.86
N ALA A 196 -19.46 3.23 10.97
CA ALA A 196 -19.48 1.81 11.33
C ALA A 196 -18.19 1.12 10.85
N GLY A 197 -17.69 0.15 11.63
CA GLY A 197 -16.33 -0.39 11.58
C GLY A 197 -15.75 -0.56 10.17
N THR A 198 -14.76 0.27 9.83
CA THR A 198 -14.07 0.25 8.55
C THR A 198 -13.37 -1.10 8.39
N SER A 199 -13.83 -1.95 7.48
CA SER A 199 -13.04 -3.10 7.04
C SER A 199 -11.65 -2.59 6.63
N PRO A 200 -10.56 -3.28 7.03
CA PRO A 200 -9.22 -2.78 6.76
C PRO A 200 -9.02 -2.63 5.24
N PRO A 201 -8.11 -1.75 4.79
CA PRO A 201 -7.76 -1.63 3.39
C PRO A 201 -7.27 -2.99 2.85
N PRO A 202 -7.18 -3.16 1.52
CA PRO A 202 -6.64 -4.38 0.94
C PRO A 202 -5.24 -4.67 1.51
N ALA A 203 -5.05 -5.91 1.94
CA ALA A 203 -3.74 -6.46 2.25
C ALA A 203 -3.20 -7.17 1.02
N CYS A 204 -1.88 -7.21 0.85
CA CYS A 204 -1.26 -8.17 -0.06
C CYS A 204 -1.01 -9.50 0.64
N SER A 205 -1.26 -10.60 -0.06
CA SER A 205 -0.84 -11.94 0.35
C SER A 205 0.63 -12.18 -0.05
N PRO A 206 1.37 -13.08 0.63
CA PRO A 206 2.75 -13.40 0.25
C PRO A 206 2.91 -13.84 -1.22
N ASP A 207 1.94 -14.58 -1.76
CA ASP A 207 2.02 -15.08 -3.15
C ASP A 207 1.72 -14.01 -4.22
N GLU A 208 1.25 -12.82 -3.81
CA GLU A 208 0.83 -11.73 -4.70
C GLU A 208 1.90 -10.64 -4.88
N VAL A 209 3.02 -10.75 -4.16
CA VAL A 209 4.13 -9.78 -4.21
C VAL A 209 5.36 -10.38 -4.85
N SER A 210 6.22 -9.53 -5.43
CA SER A 210 7.49 -9.99 -5.99
C SER A 210 8.53 -10.14 -4.87
N HIS A 211 9.06 -11.34 -4.67
CA HIS A 211 10.14 -11.60 -3.71
C HIS A 211 11.51 -11.38 -4.37
N GLY A 212 12.35 -10.56 -3.74
CA GLY A 212 13.70 -10.27 -4.18
C GLY A 212 14.75 -10.55 -3.10
N PHE A 213 15.98 -10.78 -3.53
CA PHE A 213 17.12 -10.98 -2.64
C PHE A 213 18.32 -10.19 -3.11
N VAL A 214 18.91 -9.43 -2.19
CA VAL A 214 20.18 -8.74 -2.42
C VAL A 214 21.24 -9.34 -1.51
N THR A 215 22.26 -9.96 -2.09
CA THR A 215 23.44 -10.36 -1.32
C THR A 215 24.20 -9.10 -0.90
N ILE A 216 24.27 -8.78 0.40
CA ILE A 216 25.02 -7.64 0.93
C ILE A 216 26.52 -7.92 0.87
N ARG A 217 26.91 -9.08 1.39
CA ARG A 217 28.28 -9.62 1.36
C ARG A 217 28.24 -11.14 1.33
N PRO A 218 29.35 -11.86 1.08
CA PRO A 218 29.35 -13.32 1.03
C PRO A 218 28.66 -13.93 2.26
N GLY A 219 27.65 -14.77 2.03
CA GLY A 219 26.88 -15.43 3.09
C GLY A 219 25.79 -14.58 3.76
N VAL A 220 25.66 -13.29 3.44
CA VAL A 220 24.62 -12.40 4.01
C VAL A 220 23.77 -11.80 2.89
N LYS A 221 22.49 -12.16 2.86
CA LYS A 221 21.48 -11.62 1.95
C LYS A 221 20.37 -10.91 2.72
N THR A 222 19.79 -9.90 2.08
CA THR A 222 18.57 -9.23 2.51
C THR A 222 17.46 -9.62 1.56
N HIS A 223 16.39 -10.19 2.11
CA HIS A 223 15.13 -10.40 1.44
C HIS A 223 14.29 -9.12 1.47
N TYR A 224 13.52 -8.92 0.42
CA TYR A 224 12.51 -7.88 0.35
C TYR A 224 11.35 -8.33 -0.54
N VAL A 225 10.19 -7.72 -0.34
CA VAL A 225 9.10 -7.77 -1.31
C VAL A 225 8.95 -6.44 -2.04
N GLU A 226 8.46 -6.51 -3.27
CA GLU A 226 8.37 -5.36 -4.16
C GLU A 226 7.01 -5.28 -4.85
N MET A 227 6.45 -4.07 -4.90
CA MET A 227 5.22 -3.76 -5.62
C MET A 227 5.22 -2.31 -6.12
N GLY A 228 4.62 -2.09 -7.28
CA GLY A 228 4.44 -0.75 -7.85
C GLY A 228 5.65 -0.21 -8.61
N SER A 229 5.52 1.02 -9.07
CA SER A 229 6.53 1.74 -9.84
C SER A 229 6.54 3.22 -9.44
N GLY A 230 7.62 3.94 -9.74
CA GLY A 230 7.80 5.35 -9.36
C GLY A 230 8.92 5.57 -8.34
N PRO A 231 8.91 6.68 -7.58
CA PRO A 231 9.93 6.96 -6.58
C PRO A 231 10.04 5.83 -5.53
N PRO A 232 11.26 5.37 -5.18
CA PRO A 232 11.43 4.24 -4.27
C PRO A 232 11.13 4.63 -2.82
N VAL A 233 10.28 3.82 -2.18
CA VAL A 233 9.91 3.89 -0.77
C VAL A 233 10.30 2.57 -0.11
N LEU A 234 11.20 2.64 0.88
CA LEU A 234 11.72 1.47 1.59
C LEU A 234 11.09 1.38 2.97
N LEU A 235 10.36 0.30 3.24
CA LEU A 235 9.66 0.03 4.48
C LEU A 235 10.51 -0.87 5.39
N CYS A 236 10.78 -0.40 6.61
CA CYS A 236 11.59 -1.08 7.62
C CYS A 236 10.70 -1.38 8.85
N HIS A 237 10.39 -2.66 9.09
CA HIS A 237 9.59 -3.07 10.27
C HIS A 237 10.44 -3.06 11.56
N GLY A 238 9.79 -3.27 12.70
CA GLY A 238 10.42 -3.36 14.01
C GLY A 238 10.45 -4.78 14.60
N PHE A 239 10.36 -4.87 15.92
CA PHE A 239 10.44 -6.13 16.67
C PHE A 239 9.10 -6.50 17.33
N PRO A 240 8.70 -7.79 17.32
CA PRO A 240 9.17 -8.90 16.47
C PRO A 240 8.23 -9.06 15.26
N GLU A 241 8.61 -8.47 14.13
CA GLU A 241 7.74 -8.38 12.96
C GLU A 241 8.31 -9.11 11.72
N SER A 242 7.83 -8.74 10.53
CA SER A 242 8.28 -9.16 9.20
C SER A 242 7.93 -8.04 8.20
N TRP A 243 8.41 -8.12 6.96
CA TRP A 243 7.89 -7.29 5.86
C TRP A 243 6.34 -7.32 5.81
N TYR A 244 5.73 -8.45 6.21
CA TYR A 244 4.28 -8.67 6.20
C TYR A 244 3.49 -7.78 7.18
N SER A 245 4.14 -7.13 8.13
CA SER A 245 3.51 -6.07 8.93
C SER A 245 3.04 -4.90 8.07
N TRP A 246 3.66 -4.68 6.92
CA TRP A 246 3.31 -3.64 5.96
C TRP A 246 2.28 -4.07 4.90
N ARG A 247 1.62 -5.23 5.07
CA ARG A 247 0.70 -5.81 4.08
C ARG A 247 -0.41 -4.86 3.61
N TYR A 248 -0.83 -3.93 4.46
CA TYR A 248 -1.85 -2.92 4.13
C TYR A 248 -1.27 -1.67 3.44
N GLN A 249 0.01 -1.38 3.64
CA GLN A 249 0.69 -0.19 3.09
C GLN A 249 1.28 -0.50 1.71
N ILE A 250 1.81 -1.70 1.48
CA ILE A 250 2.42 -2.11 0.21
C ILE A 250 1.47 -1.83 -0.99
N PRO A 251 0.25 -2.39 -1.04
CA PRO A 251 -0.66 -2.14 -2.16
C PRO A 251 -1.12 -0.67 -2.23
N ALA A 252 -1.37 -0.04 -1.09
CA ALA A 252 -1.85 1.34 -1.04
C ALA A 252 -0.83 2.36 -1.54
N LEU A 253 0.45 2.17 -1.17
CA LEU A 253 1.55 3.00 -1.64
C LEU A 253 1.90 2.71 -3.11
N ALA A 254 1.85 1.45 -3.54
CA ALA A 254 2.02 1.08 -4.94
C ALA A 254 0.95 1.74 -5.83
N ALA A 255 -0.33 1.63 -5.45
CA ALA A 255 -1.44 2.29 -6.12
C ALA A 255 -1.33 3.83 -6.12
N ALA A 256 -0.63 4.40 -5.13
CA ALA A 256 -0.36 5.83 -5.06
C ALA A 256 0.79 6.30 -5.98
N GLY A 257 1.40 5.41 -6.76
CA GLY A 257 2.45 5.70 -7.73
C GLY A 257 3.87 5.66 -7.16
N PHE A 258 4.10 4.81 -6.14
CA PHE A 258 5.42 4.58 -5.55
C PHE A 258 5.93 3.17 -5.81
N ARG A 259 7.24 3.03 -5.96
CA ARG A 259 7.92 1.73 -5.98
C ARG A 259 8.19 1.32 -4.55
N VAL A 260 7.41 0.40 -4.01
CA VAL A 260 7.49 -0.02 -2.62
C VAL A 260 8.44 -1.20 -2.49
N LEU A 261 9.38 -1.11 -1.56
CA LEU A 261 10.30 -2.17 -1.16
C LEU A 261 10.09 -2.41 0.33
N ALA A 262 9.53 -3.54 0.74
CA ALA A 262 9.37 -3.88 2.16
C ALA A 262 10.38 -4.96 2.54
N LEU A 263 11.28 -4.64 3.47
CA LEU A 263 12.37 -5.53 3.85
C LEU A 263 11.92 -6.52 4.90
N ASP A 264 12.37 -7.77 4.80
CA ASP A 264 12.66 -8.52 6.02
C ASP A 264 13.97 -7.96 6.57
N MET A 265 13.89 -7.30 7.72
CA MET A 265 15.06 -6.73 8.36
C MET A 265 16.06 -7.85 8.72
N LYS A 266 17.34 -7.49 8.87
CA LYS A 266 18.36 -8.48 9.22
C LYS A 266 17.97 -9.23 10.50
N GLY A 267 18.04 -10.57 10.45
CA GLY A 267 17.60 -11.44 11.55
C GLY A 267 16.15 -11.91 11.47
N TYR A 268 15.39 -11.51 10.45
CA TYR A 268 13.98 -11.82 10.29
C TYR A 268 13.70 -12.54 8.97
N GLY A 269 12.62 -13.32 8.96
CA GLY A 269 12.08 -14.01 7.78
C GLY A 269 13.14 -14.66 6.89
N GLU A 270 13.16 -14.29 5.62
CA GLU A 270 14.06 -14.89 4.62
C GLU A 270 15.43 -14.18 4.49
N SER A 271 15.64 -13.10 5.23
CA SER A 271 16.93 -12.42 5.34
C SER A 271 17.93 -13.26 6.16
N THR A 272 19.22 -13.17 5.83
CA THR A 272 20.25 -13.87 6.61
C THR A 272 20.25 -13.37 8.06
N ALA A 273 20.39 -14.32 8.99
CA ALA A 273 20.34 -14.08 10.43
C ALA A 273 21.61 -14.58 11.14
N PRO A 274 22.76 -13.88 11.02
CA PRO A 274 23.98 -14.23 11.74
C PRO A 274 23.73 -14.29 13.27
N PRO A 275 24.36 -15.20 14.03
CA PRO A 275 24.06 -15.36 15.46
C PRO A 275 24.74 -14.33 16.37
N ASP A 276 25.74 -13.62 15.86
CA ASP A 276 26.59 -12.67 16.59
C ASP A 276 25.83 -11.40 16.93
N ILE A 277 26.09 -10.80 18.10
CA ILE A 277 25.31 -9.65 18.58
C ILE A 277 25.66 -8.40 17.78
N GLU A 278 26.95 -8.20 17.50
CA GLU A 278 27.54 -7.02 16.89
C GLU A 278 27.04 -6.79 15.46
N GLU A 279 26.58 -7.86 14.80
CA GLU A 279 25.95 -7.86 13.49
C GLU A 279 24.66 -7.04 13.43
N TYR A 280 24.07 -6.74 14.58
CA TYR A 280 22.81 -6.01 14.75
C TYR A 280 23.01 -4.61 15.36
N SER A 281 24.25 -4.12 15.39
CA SER A 281 24.53 -2.72 15.71
C SER A 281 23.92 -1.79 14.65
N GLN A 282 23.47 -0.61 15.08
CA GLN A 282 22.89 0.40 14.18
C GLN A 282 23.87 0.82 13.07
N GLU A 283 25.18 0.86 13.39
CA GLU A 283 26.23 1.10 12.40
C GLU A 283 26.23 0.04 11.30
N GLN A 284 26.25 -1.25 11.68
CA GLN A 284 26.30 -2.34 10.72
C GLN A 284 25.01 -2.41 9.89
N LEU A 285 23.86 -2.23 10.54
CA LEU A 285 22.55 -2.20 9.87
C LEU A 285 22.46 -1.06 8.84
N CYS A 286 22.94 0.14 9.17
CA CYS A 286 22.98 1.25 8.23
C CYS A 286 23.92 0.94 7.04
N LYS A 287 25.12 0.40 7.29
CA LYS A 287 26.07 0.03 6.22
C LYS A 287 25.53 -1.06 5.30
N ASP A 288 24.85 -2.06 5.87
CA ASP A 288 24.18 -3.11 5.11
C ASP A 288 23.08 -2.50 4.22
N LEU A 289 22.30 -1.53 4.74
CA LEU A 289 21.27 -0.82 3.97
C LEU A 289 21.84 0.05 2.85
N ILE A 290 22.98 0.72 3.08
CA ILE A 290 23.70 1.47 2.04
C ILE A 290 24.11 0.54 0.90
N THR A 291 24.67 -0.62 1.24
CA THR A 291 25.07 -1.64 0.26
C THR A 291 23.86 -2.19 -0.49
N PHE A 292 22.74 -2.40 0.19
CA PHE A 292 21.47 -2.78 -0.43
C PHE A 292 21.06 -1.77 -1.49
N LEU A 293 21.04 -0.47 -1.14
CA LEU A 293 20.68 0.61 -2.06
C LEU A 293 21.63 0.70 -3.26
N ASP A 294 22.93 0.53 -3.05
CA ASP A 294 23.93 0.54 -4.12
C ASP A 294 23.68 -0.60 -5.13
N LYS A 295 23.44 -1.82 -4.64
CA LYS A 295 23.16 -2.98 -5.50
C LYS A 295 21.83 -2.87 -6.24
N MET A 296 20.85 -2.21 -5.62
CA MET A 296 19.57 -1.90 -6.25
C MET A 296 19.64 -0.69 -7.21
N SER A 297 20.81 -0.06 -7.34
CA SER A 297 21.01 1.18 -8.10
C SER A 297 20.06 2.30 -7.69
N ILE A 298 19.79 2.40 -6.38
CA ILE A 298 18.96 3.44 -5.78
C ILE A 298 19.86 4.51 -5.16
N PRO A 299 20.06 5.65 -5.83
CA PRO A 299 20.96 6.69 -5.32
C PRO A 299 20.39 7.37 -4.06
N ARG A 300 19.08 7.63 -4.05
CA ARG A 300 18.34 8.18 -2.91
C ARG A 300 17.00 7.51 -2.75
N VAL A 301 16.58 7.31 -1.51
CA VAL A 301 15.35 6.59 -1.17
C VAL A 301 14.51 7.34 -0.14
N THR A 302 13.19 7.20 -0.18
CA THR A 302 12.36 7.58 0.96
C THR A 302 12.31 6.41 1.94
N LEU A 303 12.73 6.63 3.18
CA LEU A 303 12.73 5.61 4.23
C LEU A 303 11.47 5.76 5.10
N VAL A 304 10.77 4.66 5.38
CA VAL A 304 9.67 4.62 6.34
C VAL A 304 9.94 3.49 7.33
N GLY A 305 10.00 3.82 8.62
CA GLY A 305 10.32 2.86 9.67
C GLY A 305 9.23 2.79 10.74
N HIS A 306 9.07 1.63 11.38
CA HIS A 306 8.28 1.43 12.58
C HIS A 306 9.13 0.78 13.68
N ASP A 307 8.92 1.14 14.95
CA ASP A 307 9.67 0.62 16.11
C ASP A 307 11.21 0.68 15.88
N TRP A 308 11.93 -0.45 15.85
CA TRP A 308 13.36 -0.51 15.55
C TRP A 308 13.71 -0.11 14.13
N GLY A 309 12.83 -0.37 13.17
CA GLY A 309 12.92 0.20 11.83
C GLY A 309 12.83 1.73 11.87
N GLY A 310 11.98 2.28 12.74
CA GLY A 310 11.89 3.73 13.00
C GLY A 310 13.20 4.32 13.52
N ALA A 311 13.85 3.65 14.48
CA ALA A 311 15.17 4.03 14.97
C ALA A 311 16.23 3.98 13.86
N LEU A 312 16.22 2.93 13.03
CA LEU A 312 17.15 2.76 11.93
C LEU A 312 17.03 3.87 10.88
N VAL A 313 15.81 4.24 10.48
CA VAL A 313 15.63 5.26 9.44
C VAL A 313 16.03 6.65 9.92
N TRP A 314 15.87 6.96 11.20
CA TRP A 314 16.44 8.19 11.79
C TRP A 314 17.97 8.17 11.77
N ASN A 315 18.60 7.04 12.13
CA ASN A 315 20.06 6.91 12.07
C ASN A 315 20.58 7.01 10.64
N MET A 316 19.88 6.45 9.66
CA MET A 316 20.20 6.62 8.24
C MET A 316 20.13 8.09 7.81
N ALA A 317 19.08 8.81 8.22
CA ALA A 317 18.93 10.24 7.91
C ALA A 317 20.05 11.09 8.54
N GLN A 318 20.49 10.74 9.75
CA GLN A 318 21.60 11.43 10.43
C GLN A 318 22.96 11.13 9.78
N CYS A 319 23.24 9.86 9.53
CA CYS A 319 24.59 9.40 9.18
C CYS A 319 24.85 9.40 7.67
N PHE A 320 23.80 9.22 6.86
CA PHE A 320 23.87 9.12 5.39
C PHE A 320 22.81 10.01 4.72
N PRO A 321 22.74 11.32 5.06
CA PRO A 321 21.72 12.23 4.55
C PRO A 321 21.69 12.33 3.02
N GLU A 322 22.82 12.10 2.36
CA GLU A 322 22.97 12.09 0.91
C GLU A 322 22.22 10.93 0.23
N ARG A 323 21.92 9.86 0.98
CA ARG A 323 21.18 8.67 0.51
C ARG A 323 19.70 8.71 0.85
N VAL A 324 19.28 9.66 1.67
CA VAL A 324 17.89 9.78 2.15
C VAL A 324 17.19 10.94 1.45
N ARG A 325 16.21 10.60 0.60
CA ARG A 325 15.36 11.60 -0.08
C ARG A 325 14.40 12.27 0.91
N ALA A 326 13.83 11.46 1.79
CA ALA A 326 12.91 11.83 2.86
C ALA A 326 12.84 10.68 3.88
N VAL A 327 12.39 10.95 5.10
CA VAL A 327 12.31 9.95 6.18
C VAL A 327 10.99 10.05 6.94
N ALA A 328 10.37 8.92 7.26
CA ALA A 328 9.19 8.85 8.11
C ALA A 328 9.37 7.78 9.18
N SER A 329 8.88 8.06 10.39
CA SER A 329 8.84 7.08 11.48
C SER A 329 7.44 6.97 12.06
N LEU A 330 6.98 5.73 12.25
CA LEU A 330 5.77 5.39 12.98
C LEU A 330 6.16 5.01 14.42
N ASN A 331 5.56 5.70 15.39
CA ASN A 331 5.78 5.61 16.84
C ASN A 331 7.13 6.08 17.33
N THR A 332 8.23 5.64 16.74
CA THR A 332 9.59 5.87 17.26
C THR A 332 10.05 7.30 17.01
N PRO A 333 10.19 8.15 18.04
CA PRO A 333 10.77 9.47 17.88
C PRO A 333 12.28 9.37 17.65
N TRP A 334 12.89 10.46 17.18
CA TRP A 334 14.34 10.52 17.10
C TRP A 334 14.93 10.81 18.48
N PHE A 335 15.45 9.77 19.14
CA PHE A 335 16.10 9.89 20.43
C PHE A 335 17.54 10.38 20.28
N LEU A 336 17.76 11.67 20.57
CA LEU A 336 19.12 12.21 20.64
C LEU A 336 19.91 11.53 21.77
N VAL A 337 21.14 11.15 21.47
CA VAL A 337 22.08 10.54 22.42
C VAL A 337 22.86 11.67 23.10
N ASP A 338 22.84 11.66 24.44
CA ASP A 338 23.70 12.53 25.24
C ASP A 338 24.99 11.77 25.58
N PRO A 339 26.16 12.21 25.09
CA PRO A 339 27.43 11.52 25.35
C PRO A 339 27.83 11.51 26.83
N SER A 340 27.23 12.37 27.66
CA SER A 340 27.52 12.46 29.09
C SER A 340 26.75 11.43 29.93
N VAL A 341 25.74 10.77 29.36
CA VAL A 341 24.87 9.82 30.07
C VAL A 341 25.07 8.39 29.52
N PRO A 342 25.50 7.41 30.34
CA PRO A 342 25.57 6.02 29.92
C PRO A 342 24.23 5.50 29.42
N ALA A 343 24.22 4.76 28.31
CA ALA A 343 22.99 4.26 27.67
C ALA A 343 22.12 3.42 28.63
N VAL A 344 22.75 2.59 29.46
CA VAL A 344 22.06 1.74 30.46
C VAL A 344 21.42 2.59 31.56
N GLU A 345 22.01 3.72 31.94
CA GLU A 345 21.43 4.62 32.95
C GLU A 345 20.20 5.35 32.39
N LYS A 346 20.27 5.80 31.14
CA LYS A 346 19.12 6.40 30.44
C LYS A 346 17.95 5.43 30.32
N LEU A 347 18.23 4.15 30.05
CA LEU A 347 17.21 3.10 29.99
C LEU A 347 16.52 2.90 31.34
N LYS A 348 17.31 2.77 32.42
CA LYS A 348 16.80 2.59 33.79
C LYS A 348 16.03 3.80 34.32
N ALA A 349 16.22 4.98 33.75
CA ALA A 349 15.51 6.19 34.14
C ALA A 349 14.04 6.18 33.68
N LEU A 350 13.67 5.32 32.72
CA LEU A 350 12.32 5.24 32.16
C LEU A 350 11.77 3.82 32.31
N PRO A 351 10.96 3.54 33.35
CA PRO A 351 10.45 2.19 33.64
C PRO A 351 9.68 1.54 32.47
N ILE A 352 9.10 2.34 31.57
CA ILE A 352 8.44 1.87 30.35
C ILE A 352 9.36 1.04 29.43
N PHE A 353 10.69 1.15 29.60
CA PHE A 353 11.68 0.39 28.83
C PHE A 353 12.33 -0.76 29.62
N ASP A 354 11.84 -1.12 30.80
CA ASP A 354 12.41 -2.20 31.63
C ASP A 354 12.48 -3.55 30.90
N TYR A 355 11.54 -3.81 29.98
CA TYR A 355 11.56 -5.01 29.12
C TYR A 355 12.84 -5.12 28.26
N GLN A 356 13.46 -3.99 27.90
CA GLN A 356 14.70 -4.02 27.13
C GLN A 356 15.87 -4.51 27.99
N ILE A 357 15.83 -4.31 29.31
CA ILE A 357 16.79 -4.90 30.26
C ILE A 357 16.63 -6.42 30.29
N TYR A 358 15.38 -6.90 30.31
CA TYR A 358 15.05 -8.32 30.25
C TYR A 358 15.62 -8.98 28.98
N PHE A 359 15.59 -8.29 27.84
CA PHE A 359 16.12 -8.78 26.56
C PHE A 359 17.65 -8.85 26.47
N GLN A 360 18.39 -8.23 27.40
CA GLN A 360 19.85 -8.16 27.32
C GLN A 360 20.54 -9.52 27.45
N LYS A 361 20.09 -10.37 28.37
CA LYS A 361 20.77 -11.64 28.67
C LYS A 361 20.43 -12.69 27.60
N PRO A 362 21.40 -13.14 26.78
CA PRO A 362 21.14 -14.13 25.74
C PRO A 362 20.59 -15.44 26.29
N GLY A 363 19.57 -15.97 25.62
CA GLY A 363 18.92 -17.24 25.96
C GLY A 363 17.76 -17.12 26.96
N VAL A 364 17.58 -15.98 27.63
CA VAL A 364 16.48 -15.83 28.61
C VAL A 364 15.16 -15.53 27.91
N ALA A 365 15.09 -14.40 27.20
CA ALA A 365 13.88 -14.02 26.48
C ALA A 365 13.58 -14.98 25.33
N GLU A 366 14.61 -15.52 24.67
CA GLU A 366 14.47 -16.59 23.68
C GLU A 366 13.71 -17.80 24.25
N ALA A 367 14.15 -18.32 25.40
CA ALA A 367 13.54 -19.51 25.99
C ALA A 367 12.06 -19.30 26.36
N GLU A 368 11.68 -18.09 26.77
CA GLU A 368 10.29 -17.77 27.08
C GLU A 368 9.44 -17.59 25.82
N MET A 369 9.93 -16.83 24.83
CA MET A 369 9.23 -16.53 23.58
C MET A 369 9.06 -17.75 22.69
N GLU A 370 10.07 -18.62 22.63
CA GLU A 370 10.10 -19.79 21.74
C GLU A 370 9.34 -20.98 22.32
N LYS A 371 8.95 -20.95 23.60
CA LYS A 371 8.16 -22.01 24.25
C LYS A 371 6.82 -22.22 23.56
N ASN A 372 6.17 -21.13 23.15
CA ASN A 372 4.91 -21.16 22.42
C ASN A 372 4.82 -19.92 21.51
N LEU A 373 5.18 -20.08 20.24
CA LEU A 373 5.20 -19.00 19.25
C LEU A 373 3.80 -18.39 19.05
N GLU A 374 2.76 -19.21 19.02
CA GLU A 374 1.38 -18.75 18.87
C GLU A 374 0.97 -17.82 20.02
N ARG A 375 1.23 -18.25 21.26
CA ARG A 375 1.01 -17.43 22.45
C ARG A 375 1.83 -16.15 22.38
N THR A 376 3.10 -16.23 22.02
CA THR A 376 4.00 -15.07 21.93
C THR A 376 3.47 -14.02 20.94
N PHE A 377 3.06 -14.42 19.73
CA PHE A 377 2.51 -13.48 18.76
C PHE A 377 1.15 -12.93 19.16
N LYS A 378 0.28 -13.72 19.81
CA LYS A 378 -0.97 -13.21 20.37
C LYS A 378 -0.74 -12.22 21.52
N ILE A 379 0.35 -12.34 22.27
CA ILE A 379 0.73 -11.35 23.29
C ILE A 379 1.27 -10.08 22.64
N PHE A 380 2.14 -10.21 21.64
CA PHE A 380 2.71 -9.04 21.00
C PHE A 380 1.66 -8.27 20.23
N PHE A 381 0.95 -8.91 19.30
CA PHE A 381 0.01 -8.26 18.39
C PHE A 381 -1.37 -8.12 19.01
N PHE A 382 -1.55 -7.06 19.81
CA PHE A 382 -2.83 -6.65 20.39
C PHE A 382 -3.26 -5.26 19.91
N SER A 383 -4.56 -5.07 19.75
CA SER A 383 -5.14 -3.76 19.36
C SER A 383 -5.17 -2.82 20.57
N SER A 384 -5.13 -1.51 20.32
CA SER A 384 -5.36 -0.48 21.35
C SER A 384 -6.67 -0.67 22.15
N SER A 385 -7.67 -1.30 21.55
CA SER A 385 -8.97 -1.59 22.16
C SER A 385 -8.97 -2.75 23.18
N GLU A 386 -7.88 -3.52 23.26
CA GLU A 386 -7.80 -4.74 24.08
C GLU A 386 -7.19 -4.48 25.48
N THR A 387 -7.62 -5.28 26.45
CA THR A 387 -7.36 -5.08 27.88
C THR A 387 -6.21 -5.93 28.43
N VAL A 388 -5.82 -7.01 27.73
CA VAL A 388 -4.72 -7.90 28.16
C VAL A 388 -3.40 -7.27 27.74
N ARG A 389 -2.62 -6.78 28.73
CA ARG A 389 -1.36 -6.07 28.49
C ARG A 389 -0.26 -6.60 29.40
N GLY A 390 0.93 -6.78 28.85
CA GLY A 390 2.09 -7.29 29.55
C GLY A 390 3.02 -8.01 28.58
N LEU A 391 4.19 -8.44 29.06
CA LEU A 391 5.15 -9.15 28.23
C LEU A 391 4.96 -10.67 28.32
N PHE A 392 5.04 -11.28 29.51
CA PHE A 392 4.77 -12.72 29.68
C PHE A 392 4.24 -13.08 31.07
N VAL A 393 4.86 -12.53 32.13
CA VAL A 393 4.48 -12.79 33.52
C VAL A 393 3.13 -12.14 33.85
N GLY A 394 2.24 -12.88 34.51
CA GLY A 394 0.92 -12.39 34.93
C GLY A 394 -0.16 -12.44 33.85
N LEU A 395 0.19 -12.89 32.64
CA LEU A 395 -0.75 -13.11 31.54
C LEU A 395 -1.31 -14.55 31.57
N PRO A 396 -2.55 -14.78 31.10
CA PRO A 396 -3.10 -16.13 31.01
C PRO A 396 -2.30 -17.01 30.05
N GLU A 397 -2.43 -18.34 30.18
CA GLU A 397 -1.76 -19.28 29.27
C GLU A 397 -2.36 -19.19 27.86
N GLU A 398 -3.68 -19.12 27.77
CA GLU A 398 -4.41 -18.85 26.53
C GLU A 398 -4.66 -17.36 26.37
N ILE A 399 -4.17 -16.80 25.27
CA ILE A 399 -4.36 -15.40 24.91
C ILE A 399 -5.37 -15.38 23.76
N PRO A 400 -6.43 -14.55 23.83
CA PRO A 400 -7.35 -14.41 22.72
C PRO A 400 -6.64 -13.81 21.50
N MET A 401 -7.04 -14.23 20.30
CA MET A 401 -6.52 -13.64 19.06
C MET A 401 -7.05 -12.22 18.91
N SER A 402 -6.16 -11.28 18.59
CA SER A 402 -6.54 -9.89 18.36
C SER A 402 -7.34 -9.74 17.06
N SER A 403 -8.23 -8.74 17.03
CA SER A 403 -8.97 -8.37 15.82
C SER A 403 -8.08 -7.86 14.68
N MET A 404 -6.82 -7.50 14.95
CA MET A 404 -5.85 -7.09 13.93
C MET A 404 -5.30 -8.24 13.09
N LEU A 405 -5.50 -9.49 13.53
CA LEU A 405 -4.96 -10.68 12.88
C LEU A 405 -6.07 -11.62 12.45
N THR A 406 -5.92 -12.17 11.27
CA THR A 406 -6.57 -13.42 10.89
C THR A 406 -5.72 -14.62 11.35
N GLU A 407 -6.31 -15.82 11.34
CA GLU A 407 -5.56 -17.05 11.61
C GLU A 407 -4.41 -17.22 10.60
N ALA A 408 -4.63 -16.89 9.33
CA ALA A 408 -3.60 -16.94 8.30
C ALA A 408 -2.43 -15.99 8.60
N ASP A 409 -2.71 -14.77 9.08
CA ASP A 409 -1.68 -13.82 9.47
C ASP A 409 -0.84 -14.37 10.62
N LEU A 410 -1.51 -14.92 11.65
CA LEU A 410 -0.82 -15.50 12.80
C LEU A 410 0.09 -16.68 12.39
N GLN A 411 -0.44 -17.60 11.58
CA GLN A 411 0.34 -18.73 11.08
C GLN A 411 1.52 -18.26 10.22
N TYR A 412 1.38 -17.17 9.47
CA TYR A 412 2.48 -16.57 8.73
C TYR A 412 3.61 -16.15 9.68
N TYR A 413 3.34 -15.35 10.72
CA TYR A 413 4.37 -14.94 11.68
C TYR A 413 5.02 -16.13 12.41
N ILE A 414 4.22 -17.12 12.83
CA ILE A 414 4.74 -18.36 13.43
C ILE A 414 5.72 -19.05 12.48
N SER A 415 5.36 -19.17 11.19
CA SER A 415 6.21 -19.80 10.18
C SER A 415 7.56 -19.10 10.03
N GLN A 416 7.59 -17.76 10.07
CA GLN A 416 8.81 -16.96 9.91
C GLN A 416 9.80 -17.13 11.07
N TYR A 417 9.32 -17.48 12.27
CA TYR A 417 10.14 -17.59 13.47
C TYR A 417 10.44 -19.04 13.87
N LYS A 418 9.80 -20.01 13.23
CA LYS A 418 9.89 -21.43 13.60
C LYS A 418 11.32 -21.99 13.53
N GLU A 419 12.11 -21.56 12.53
CA GLU A 419 13.47 -22.08 12.33
C GLU A 419 14.52 -21.26 13.08
N ASN A 420 14.42 -19.93 13.07
CA ASN A 420 15.47 -19.03 13.55
C ASN A 420 15.21 -18.42 14.93
N GLY A 421 14.00 -18.58 15.47
CA GLY A 421 13.60 -18.12 16.79
C GLY A 421 13.77 -16.61 16.98
N PHE A 422 13.93 -16.20 18.24
CA PHE A 422 13.98 -14.79 18.65
C PHE A 422 15.40 -14.29 18.93
N ARG A 423 16.42 -15.15 18.96
CA ARG A 423 17.81 -14.73 19.26
C ARG A 423 18.26 -13.53 18.40
N ARG A 424 18.03 -13.62 17.08
CA ARG A 424 18.51 -12.61 16.13
C ARG A 424 17.67 -11.33 16.19
N PRO A 425 16.32 -11.39 16.19
CA PRO A 425 15.48 -10.25 16.52
C PRO A 425 15.89 -9.55 17.84
N LEU A 426 16.14 -10.32 18.91
CA LEU A 426 16.53 -9.78 20.22
C LEU A 426 17.92 -9.11 20.21
N ASN A 427 18.82 -9.48 19.30
CA ASN A 427 20.13 -8.84 19.19
C ASN A 427 20.05 -7.35 18.80
N TRP A 428 18.94 -6.88 18.22
CA TRP A 428 18.70 -5.45 18.00
C TRP A 428 18.73 -4.65 19.32
N TYR A 429 18.28 -5.25 20.42
CA TYR A 429 18.32 -4.64 21.76
C TYR A 429 19.69 -4.74 22.45
N ARG A 430 20.61 -5.58 21.96
CA ARG A 430 21.85 -5.96 22.69
C ARG A 430 23.08 -5.13 22.30
N ASN A 431 22.89 -4.05 21.55
CA ASN A 431 23.96 -3.20 21.03
C ASN A 431 23.95 -1.77 21.62
N MET A 432 23.30 -1.54 22.77
CA MET A 432 23.06 -0.19 23.31
C MET A 432 24.34 0.67 23.46
N GLU A 433 25.41 0.10 24.03
CA GLU A 433 26.67 0.84 24.20
C GLU A 433 27.36 1.12 22.86
N ALA A 434 27.40 0.13 21.96
CA ALA A 434 28.00 0.27 20.63
C ALA A 434 27.24 1.33 19.82
N ASN A 435 25.91 1.29 19.85
CA ASN A 435 25.03 2.26 19.20
C ASN A 435 25.26 3.67 19.76
N SER A 436 25.30 3.82 21.08
CA SER A 436 25.57 5.12 21.72
C SER A 436 26.94 5.70 21.33
N LYS A 437 27.99 4.87 21.39
CA LYS A 437 29.35 5.27 20.98
C LYS A 437 29.40 5.69 19.51
N TRP A 438 28.76 4.93 18.62
CA TRP A 438 28.71 5.23 17.21
C TRP A 438 27.95 6.53 16.93
N THR A 439 26.73 6.71 17.46
CA THR A 439 25.94 7.93 17.27
C THR A 439 26.68 9.17 17.80
N CYS A 440 27.34 9.08 18.96
CA CYS A 440 28.15 10.17 19.51
C CYS A 440 29.40 10.50 18.68
N SER A 441 29.90 9.56 17.88
CA SER A 441 31.01 9.81 16.95
C SER A 441 30.59 10.54 15.67
N GLN A 442 29.29 10.61 15.39
CA GLN A 442 28.76 11.27 14.20
C GLN A 442 28.63 12.79 14.41
N PRO A 443 28.79 13.60 13.36
CA PRO A 443 28.58 15.04 13.46
C PRO A 443 27.16 15.36 13.95
N SER A 444 27.05 16.21 14.97
CA SER A 444 25.76 16.78 15.38
C SER A 444 25.24 17.69 14.28
N ARG A 445 24.11 17.33 13.67
CA ARG A 445 23.51 18.07 12.55
C ARG A 445 21.99 18.07 12.66
N LYS A 446 21.39 19.14 12.18
CA LYS A 446 19.94 19.17 11.93
C LYS A 446 19.61 18.30 10.72
N LEU A 447 18.47 17.61 10.77
CA LEU A 447 17.94 16.89 9.62
C LEU A 447 17.16 17.87 8.73
N LEU A 448 17.67 18.10 7.51
CA LEU A 448 17.12 19.10 6.60
C LEU A 448 16.25 18.52 5.47
N MET A 449 16.30 17.21 5.25
CA MET A 449 15.38 16.54 4.32
C MET A 449 13.94 16.58 4.86
N PRO A 450 12.93 16.43 4.00
CA PRO A 450 11.55 16.23 4.46
C PRO A 450 11.47 15.04 5.42
N ALA A 451 10.85 15.27 6.57
CA ALA A 451 10.74 14.28 7.63
C ALA A 451 9.29 14.20 8.12
N LEU A 452 8.83 13.01 8.51
CA LEU A 452 7.52 12.78 9.10
C LEU A 452 7.64 12.00 10.40
N MET A 453 7.02 12.50 11.45
CA MET A 453 6.82 11.78 12.71
C MET A 453 5.34 11.45 12.86
N VAL A 454 4.98 10.16 12.88
CA VAL A 454 3.61 9.71 13.16
C VAL A 454 3.55 9.12 14.57
N THR A 455 2.72 9.69 15.44
CA THR A 455 2.53 9.20 16.81
C THR A 455 1.21 8.45 16.95
N ALA A 456 1.21 7.39 17.77
CA ALA A 456 0.01 6.64 18.14
C ALA A 456 -0.41 6.96 19.59
N GLY A 457 -1.66 7.37 19.79
CA GLY A 457 -2.13 7.89 21.08
C GLY A 457 -2.22 6.86 22.20
N LYS A 458 -2.38 5.58 21.87
CA LYS A 458 -2.47 4.46 22.83
C LYS A 458 -1.26 3.53 22.80
N ASP A 459 -0.17 3.90 22.13
CA ASP A 459 1.09 3.15 22.24
C ASP A 459 1.53 3.16 23.72
N PRO A 460 1.67 1.98 24.38
CA PRO A 460 2.00 1.92 25.80
C PRO A 460 3.49 2.17 26.11
N VAL A 461 4.35 2.22 25.09
CA VAL A 461 5.81 2.31 25.21
C VAL A 461 6.32 3.59 24.56
N LEU A 462 6.04 3.80 23.27
CA LEU A 462 6.52 4.95 22.51
C LEU A 462 5.50 6.09 22.57
N LEU A 463 5.29 6.59 23.79
CA LEU A 463 4.31 7.64 24.09
C LEU A 463 4.51 8.88 23.20
N PRO A 464 3.43 9.51 22.67
CA PRO A 464 3.54 10.69 21.82
C PRO A 464 4.39 11.82 22.39
N VAL A 465 4.38 11.99 23.72
CA VAL A 465 5.17 13.02 24.44
C VAL A 465 6.68 12.86 24.24
N LEU A 466 7.17 11.66 23.95
CA LEU A 466 8.59 11.40 23.69
C LEU A 466 9.09 12.06 22.39
N SER A 467 8.18 12.44 21.49
CA SER A 467 8.50 13.15 20.24
C SER A 467 8.52 14.69 20.37
N LYS A 468 8.28 15.21 21.58
CA LYS A 468 8.22 16.66 21.82
C LYS A 468 9.61 17.30 21.62
N GLY A 469 9.66 18.40 20.86
CA GLY A 469 10.90 19.16 20.61
C GLY A 469 11.72 18.66 19.41
N MET A 470 11.24 17.67 18.66
CA MET A 470 11.94 17.20 17.45
C MET A 470 12.12 18.32 16.41
N GLU A 471 11.22 19.30 16.36
CA GLU A 471 11.29 20.47 15.48
C GLU A 471 12.57 21.31 15.67
N ASP A 472 13.15 21.30 16.87
CA ASP A 472 14.36 22.06 17.18
C ASP A 472 15.56 21.55 16.35
N VAL A 473 15.56 20.24 16.04
CA VAL A 473 16.62 19.53 15.33
C VAL A 473 16.19 19.03 13.93
N ILE A 474 14.90 19.07 13.61
CA ILE A 474 14.33 18.73 12.30
C ILE A 474 13.44 19.89 11.83
N PRO A 475 13.98 20.95 11.20
CA PRO A 475 13.20 22.12 10.82
C PRO A 475 12.06 21.84 9.83
N ASN A 476 12.20 20.80 9.01
CA ASN A 476 11.22 20.39 7.98
C ASN A 476 10.36 19.21 8.44
N LEU A 477 10.11 19.08 9.74
CA LEU A 477 9.29 18.02 10.31
C LEU A 477 7.80 18.23 10.04
N SER A 478 7.17 17.25 9.39
CA SER A 478 5.73 17.07 9.36
C SER A 478 5.30 16.11 10.47
N ARG A 479 4.03 16.22 10.91
CA ARG A 479 3.46 15.33 11.92
C ARG A 479 2.20 14.64 11.41
N GLY A 480 2.10 13.36 11.72
CA GLY A 480 0.86 12.61 11.73
C GLY A 480 0.51 12.20 13.17
N HIS A 481 -0.77 12.01 13.45
CA HIS A 481 -1.20 11.50 14.75
C HIS A 481 -2.45 10.64 14.59
N ILE A 482 -2.48 9.50 15.28
CA ILE A 482 -3.64 8.60 15.31
C ILE A 482 -3.97 8.32 16.78
N GLU A 483 -5.03 8.93 17.30
CA GLU A 483 -5.37 8.92 18.73
C GLU A 483 -5.70 7.50 19.23
N GLU A 484 -6.61 6.80 18.55
CA GLU A 484 -7.04 5.44 18.92
C GLU A 484 -6.17 4.38 18.22
N CYS A 485 -4.85 4.48 18.41
CA CYS A 485 -3.87 3.58 17.82
C CYS A 485 -2.88 3.08 18.88
N GLY A 486 -2.61 1.78 18.88
CA GLY A 486 -1.61 1.13 19.69
C GLY A 486 -0.24 1.11 19.02
N HIS A 487 0.62 0.21 19.51
CA HIS A 487 2.00 0.09 19.03
C HIS A 487 2.10 -0.37 17.58
N TRP A 488 1.23 -1.27 17.13
CA TRP A 488 1.29 -1.90 15.80
C TRP A 488 0.60 -1.06 14.72
N THR A 489 1.00 0.20 14.59
CA THR A 489 0.28 1.24 13.83
C THR A 489 -0.15 0.83 12.42
N GLN A 490 0.76 0.21 11.67
CA GLN A 490 0.52 -0.29 10.31
C GLN A 490 -0.60 -1.34 10.22
N MET A 491 -0.89 -2.05 11.32
CA MET A 491 -1.92 -3.09 11.43
C MET A 491 -3.15 -2.67 12.25
N ASP A 492 -2.99 -1.84 13.29
CA ASP A 492 -4.08 -1.40 14.17
C ASP A 492 -4.96 -0.34 13.48
N GLN A 493 -4.34 0.65 12.82
CA GLN A 493 -5.03 1.73 12.11
C GLN A 493 -4.50 1.88 10.66
N PRO A 494 -4.65 0.85 9.82
CA PRO A 494 -4.04 0.78 8.49
C PRO A 494 -4.56 1.86 7.53
N GLU A 495 -5.85 2.21 7.58
CA GLU A 495 -6.43 3.24 6.70
C GLU A 495 -5.89 4.63 7.03
N GLN A 496 -5.89 5.03 8.31
CA GLN A 496 -5.32 6.31 8.72
C GLN A 496 -3.81 6.37 8.44
N THR A 497 -3.10 5.26 8.66
CA THR A 497 -1.67 5.15 8.34
C THR A 497 -1.42 5.37 6.85
N ASN A 498 -2.18 4.71 5.98
CA ASN A 498 -2.08 4.87 4.53
C ASN A 498 -2.36 6.32 4.11
N ASN A 499 -3.42 6.92 4.64
CA ASN A 499 -3.79 8.30 4.30
C ASN A 499 -2.69 9.31 4.67
N ILE A 500 -2.11 9.18 5.87
CA ILE A 500 -1.01 10.03 6.32
C ILE A 500 0.22 9.86 5.41
N LEU A 501 0.65 8.61 5.18
CA LEU A 501 1.84 8.33 4.37
C LEU A 501 1.66 8.77 2.92
N ILE A 502 0.55 8.44 2.27
CA ILE A 502 0.29 8.79 0.87
C ILE A 502 0.23 10.31 0.69
N SER A 503 -0.45 11.02 1.59
CA SER A 503 -0.55 12.48 1.53
C SER A 503 0.84 13.12 1.63
N TRP A 504 1.63 12.73 2.63
CA TRP A 504 2.97 13.24 2.84
C TRP A 504 3.94 12.88 1.70
N LEU A 505 3.88 11.65 1.18
CA LEU A 505 4.70 11.21 0.06
C LEU A 505 4.38 12.00 -1.22
N LYS A 506 3.09 12.17 -1.54
CA LYS A 506 2.65 12.96 -2.70
C LYS A 506 3.12 14.40 -2.60
N GLU A 507 2.99 15.04 -1.44
CA GLU A 507 3.50 16.41 -1.23
C GLU A 507 5.02 16.48 -1.39
N THR A 508 5.74 15.55 -0.76
CA THR A 508 7.21 15.51 -0.73
C THR A 508 7.81 15.31 -2.13
N HIS A 509 7.17 14.49 -2.96
CA HIS A 509 7.64 14.20 -4.32
C HIS A 509 7.09 15.15 -5.39
N LYS A 510 5.92 15.78 -5.19
CA LYS A 510 5.41 16.86 -6.05
C LYS A 510 6.30 18.10 -6.05
N LYS A 511 6.78 18.53 -4.87
CA LYS A 511 7.63 19.73 -4.70
C LYS A 511 8.96 19.68 -5.48
N THR A 512 9.33 18.51 -6.03
CA THR A 512 10.54 18.33 -6.84
C THR A 512 10.33 18.33 -8.36
N GLY A 513 9.09 18.40 -8.86
CA GLY A 513 8.80 18.47 -10.30
C GLY A 513 9.12 19.83 -10.96
N GLY A 514 9.60 20.81 -10.19
CA GLY A 514 9.93 22.16 -10.64
C GLY A 514 11.35 22.34 -11.20
N VAL A 515 12.01 21.30 -11.70
CA VAL A 515 13.20 21.46 -12.54
C VAL A 515 12.83 20.96 -13.93
N SER A 516 12.27 21.87 -14.72
CA SER A 516 12.31 21.79 -16.18
C SER A 516 13.78 21.68 -16.57
N VAL A 517 14.22 20.47 -16.90
CA VAL A 517 15.40 20.28 -17.73
C VAL A 517 14.94 20.67 -19.14
N ALA A 518 15.01 21.96 -19.42
CA ALA A 518 14.99 22.43 -20.80
C ALA A 518 16.08 21.65 -21.55
N PRO A 519 15.77 21.00 -22.68
CA PRO A 519 16.81 20.39 -23.49
C PRO A 519 17.73 21.52 -23.93
N LYS A 520 18.98 21.50 -23.46
CA LYS A 520 20.03 22.31 -24.06
C LYS A 520 20.35 21.68 -25.41
N LEU A 521 19.78 22.31 -26.45
CA LEU A 521 20.12 22.28 -27.88
C LEU A 521 20.39 20.90 -28.51
#